data_AF-A0A4P9X528-F1
#
_entry.id   AF-A0A4P9X528-F1
#
_cell.length_a   1.000
_cell.length_b   1.000
_cell.length_c   1.000
_cell.angle_alpha   90.00
_cell.angle_beta   90.00
_cell.angle_gamma   90.00
#
_symmetry.space_group_name_H-M   'P 1'
#
loop_
_entity.id
_entity.type
_entity.pdbx_description
1 polymer ?
#
loop_
_entity_poly.entity_id
_entity_poly.type
_entity_poly.pdbx_seq_one_letter_code
_entity_poly.pdbx_strand_id
1 'polypeptide(L)'
;MLPVHAAEPGAAADGTAEDWLLTRVGALPKNSIGWFRCGVGFFNKHEYTRAIDCFERAVKMDPLNYNAFQVMARAYIAVNRREDAINALKQSVILDNPSDWQLLVELTNLQPDA
;
A
#
# COMPACT_ATOMS: atom_id res chain seq x y z
N MET A 1 -25.90 -7.01 23.91
CA MET A 1 -24.54 -7.57 24.01
C MET A 1 -24.48 -8.76 23.06
N LEU A 2 -23.83 -8.60 21.90
CA LEU A 2 -23.54 -9.72 21.01
C LEU A 2 -22.16 -10.29 21.36
N PRO A 3 -21.97 -11.61 21.36
CA PRO A 3 -20.75 -12.23 21.84
C PRO A 3 -19.60 -12.03 20.83
N VAL A 4 -18.49 -11.51 21.32
CA VAL A 4 -17.20 -11.42 20.62
C VAL A 4 -16.45 -12.74 20.82
N HIS A 5 -16.79 -13.78 20.05
CA HIS A 5 -15.94 -14.96 19.98
C HIS A 5 -15.87 -15.52 18.56
N ALA A 6 -14.63 -15.82 18.20
CA ALA A 6 -14.16 -16.83 17.26
C ALA A 6 -13.66 -16.37 15.88
N ALA A 7 -12.42 -16.85 15.64
CA ALA A 7 -11.67 -16.99 14.39
C ALA A 7 -10.98 -15.74 13.84
N GLU A 8 -9.71 -15.59 14.21
CA GLU A 8 -8.70 -15.16 13.24
C GLU A 8 -8.57 -16.23 12.15
N PRO A 9 -8.66 -15.88 10.86
CA PRO A 9 -8.12 -16.70 9.80
C PRO A 9 -6.93 -15.95 9.20
N GLY A 10 -5.73 -16.37 9.58
CA GLY A 10 -4.63 -16.37 8.64
C GLY A 10 -4.97 -17.34 7.52
N ALA A 11 -5.52 -16.84 6.41
CA ALA A 11 -5.60 -17.53 5.13
C ALA A 11 -6.16 -16.56 4.10
N ALA A 12 -5.48 -16.48 2.95
CA ALA A 12 -5.89 -15.83 1.72
C ALA A 12 -7.43 -15.72 1.57
N ALA A 13 -7.96 -14.51 1.74
CA ALA A 13 -9.27 -14.18 1.18
C ALA A 13 -8.99 -13.35 -0.06
N ASP A 14 -9.25 -13.96 -1.23
CA ASP A 14 -9.27 -13.40 -2.58
C ASP A 14 -10.24 -12.21 -2.69
N GLY A 15 -9.97 -11.15 -1.94
CA GLY A 15 -10.82 -9.98 -1.80
C GLY A 15 -9.97 -8.72 -1.63
N THR A 16 -10.39 -7.66 -2.32
CA THR A 16 -9.77 -6.33 -2.28
C THR A 16 -9.81 -5.75 -0.86
N ALA A 17 -9.07 -4.67 -0.61
CA ALA A 17 -9.14 -4.00 0.68
C ALA A 17 -10.55 -3.45 0.95
N GLU A 18 -11.28 -3.04 -0.10
CA GLU A 18 -12.68 -2.65 -0.01
C GLU A 18 -13.58 -3.75 0.53
N ASP A 19 -13.49 -4.97 -0.01
CA ASP A 19 -14.30 -6.10 0.44
C ASP A 19 -14.05 -6.41 1.91
N TRP A 20 -12.76 -6.41 2.31
CA TRP A 20 -12.38 -6.64 3.69
C TRP A 20 -12.95 -5.56 4.62
N LEU A 21 -12.86 -4.28 4.21
CA LEU A 21 -13.37 -3.15 5.00
C LEU A 21 -14.89 -3.17 5.11
N LEU A 22 -15.61 -3.50 4.05
CA LEU A 22 -17.06 -3.64 4.08
C LEU A 22 -17.50 -4.81 4.98
N THR A 23 -16.83 -5.94 4.87
CA THR A 23 -17.18 -7.15 5.64
C THR A 23 -16.83 -7.04 7.13
N ARG A 24 -15.66 -6.47 7.46
CA ARG A 24 -15.13 -6.45 8.84
C ARG A 24 -15.39 -5.13 9.58
N VAL A 25 -15.36 -4.01 8.87
CA VAL A 25 -15.53 -2.66 9.45
C VAL A 25 -16.92 -2.10 9.19
N GLY A 26 -17.58 -2.52 8.10
CA GLY A 26 -18.91 -2.03 7.72
C GLY A 26 -18.90 -0.62 7.12
N ALA A 27 -17.73 -0.07 6.81
CA ALA A 27 -17.58 1.26 6.23
C ALA A 27 -16.29 1.39 5.42
N LEU A 28 -16.35 2.23 4.38
CA LEU A 28 -15.18 2.60 3.58
C LEU A 28 -14.59 3.94 4.01
N PRO A 29 -13.27 4.14 3.87
CA PRO A 29 -12.64 5.44 4.05
C PRO A 29 -13.21 6.48 3.08
N LYS A 30 -13.46 7.68 3.62
CA LYS A 30 -14.11 8.78 2.87
C LYS A 30 -13.13 9.75 2.21
N ASN A 31 -11.84 9.65 2.51
CA ASN A 31 -10.81 10.56 2.03
C ASN A 31 -9.47 9.83 1.85
N SER A 32 -8.53 10.51 1.17
CA SER A 32 -7.18 9.96 0.91
C SER A 32 -6.48 9.53 2.21
N ILE A 33 -6.55 10.36 3.26
CA ILE A 33 -5.90 10.09 4.55
C ILE A 33 -6.44 8.79 5.17
N GLY A 34 -7.75 8.56 5.12
CA GLY A 34 -8.36 7.34 5.63
C GLY A 34 -7.89 6.10 4.87
N TRP A 35 -7.86 6.17 3.54
CA TRP A 35 -7.31 5.10 2.69
C TRP A 35 -5.84 4.84 2.97
N PHE A 36 -5.02 5.89 3.10
CA PHE A 36 -3.61 5.79 3.47
C PHE A 36 -3.43 5.09 4.82
N ARG A 37 -4.19 5.49 5.85
CA ARG A 37 -4.11 4.87 7.18
C ARG A 37 -4.53 3.41 7.15
N CYS A 38 -5.55 3.05 6.39
CA CYS A 38 -5.94 1.65 6.16
C CYS A 38 -4.81 0.87 5.48
N GLY A 39 -4.19 1.44 4.44
CA GLY A 39 -3.05 0.84 3.75
C GLY A 39 -1.87 0.59 4.67
N VAL A 40 -1.52 1.55 5.54
CA VAL A 40 -0.48 1.37 6.58
C VAL A 40 -0.86 0.24 7.54
N GLY A 41 -2.13 0.14 7.92
CA GLY A 41 -2.63 -0.96 8.75
C GLY A 41 -2.42 -2.34 8.12
N PHE A 42 -2.78 -2.49 6.83
CA PHE A 42 -2.54 -3.74 6.09
C PHE A 42 -1.04 -4.01 5.88
N PHE A 43 -0.25 -2.96 5.61
CA PHE A 43 1.19 -3.07 5.44
C PHE A 43 1.86 -3.62 6.70
N ASN A 44 1.48 -3.12 7.88
CA ASN A 44 2.00 -3.60 9.17
C ASN A 44 1.57 -5.04 9.49
N LYS A 45 0.50 -5.52 8.86
CA LYS A 45 0.06 -6.92 8.93
C LYS A 45 0.70 -7.80 7.86
N HIS A 46 1.63 -7.27 7.07
CA HIS A 46 2.23 -7.96 5.92
C HIS A 46 1.21 -8.34 4.82
N GLU A 47 0.01 -7.76 4.84
CA GLU A 47 -1.01 -7.92 3.81
C GLU A 47 -0.76 -6.95 2.64
N TYR A 48 0.40 -7.10 2.00
CA TYR A 48 0.93 -6.11 1.06
C TYR A 48 0.01 -5.84 -0.14
N THR A 49 -0.67 -6.87 -0.67
CA THR A 49 -1.60 -6.70 -1.81
C THR A 49 -2.78 -5.80 -1.45
N ARG A 50 -3.36 -5.95 -0.27
CA ARG A 50 -4.44 -5.06 0.21
C ARG A 50 -3.91 -3.69 0.60
N ALA A 51 -2.69 -3.62 1.13
CA ALA A 51 -2.04 -2.35 1.40
C ALA A 51 -1.89 -1.52 0.12
N ILE A 52 -1.40 -2.14 -0.97
CA ILE A 52 -1.30 -1.52 -2.30
C ILE A 52 -2.66 -1.00 -2.76
N ASP A 53 -3.70 -1.82 -2.72
CA ASP A 53 -5.06 -1.45 -3.13
C ASP A 53 -5.61 -0.24 -2.33
N CYS A 54 -5.29 -0.15 -1.04
CA CYS A 54 -5.58 1.04 -0.24
C CYS A 54 -4.77 2.28 -0.67
N PHE A 55 -3.46 2.12 -0.90
CA PHE A 55 -2.60 3.22 -1.29
C PHE A 55 -2.95 3.76 -2.69
N GLU A 56 -3.30 2.90 -3.63
CA GLU A 56 -3.77 3.29 -4.96
C GLU A 56 -5.02 4.17 -4.89
N ARG A 57 -5.98 3.82 -4.02
CA ARG A 57 -7.14 4.69 -3.76
C ARG A 57 -6.72 6.01 -3.11
N ALA A 58 -5.79 5.98 -2.16
CA ALA A 58 -5.30 7.18 -1.50
C ALA A 58 -4.68 8.17 -2.51
N VAL A 59 -3.78 7.70 -3.39
CA VAL A 59 -3.12 8.54 -4.39
C VAL A 59 -4.06 8.97 -5.52
N LYS A 60 -5.09 8.17 -5.84
CA LYS A 60 -6.14 8.58 -6.77
C LYS A 60 -6.98 9.73 -6.24
N MET A 61 -7.20 9.77 -4.93
CA MET A 61 -7.94 10.86 -4.27
C MET A 61 -7.07 12.09 -4.01
N ASP A 62 -5.80 11.88 -3.66
CA ASP A 62 -4.81 12.94 -3.45
C ASP A 62 -3.49 12.56 -4.13
N PRO A 63 -3.28 13.01 -5.38
CA PRO A 63 -2.08 12.70 -6.13
C PRO A 63 -0.82 13.42 -5.60
N LEU A 64 -0.94 14.28 -4.58
CA LEU A 64 0.19 14.97 -3.97
C LEU A 64 0.70 14.27 -2.70
N ASN A 65 0.09 13.14 -2.32
CA ASN A 65 0.48 12.40 -1.13
C ASN A 65 1.72 11.53 -1.38
N TYR A 66 2.91 12.15 -1.33
CA TYR A 66 4.19 11.45 -1.49
C TYR A 66 4.39 10.32 -0.47
N ASN A 67 3.86 10.46 0.76
CA ASN A 67 3.94 9.40 1.77
C ASN A 67 3.21 8.12 1.32
N ALA A 68 2.06 8.27 0.65
CA ALA A 68 1.34 7.12 0.10
C ALA A 68 2.14 6.46 -1.03
N PHE A 69 2.76 7.22 -1.93
CA PHE A 69 3.64 6.67 -2.97
C PHE A 69 4.85 5.93 -2.40
N GLN A 70 5.50 6.49 -1.38
CA GLN A 70 6.65 5.88 -0.71
C GLN A 70 6.32 4.52 -0.09
N VAL A 71 5.27 4.45 0.72
CA VAL A 71 4.88 3.20 1.40
C VAL A 71 4.31 2.20 0.41
N MET A 72 3.61 2.66 -0.63
CA MET A 72 3.16 1.82 -1.74
C MET A 72 4.32 1.18 -2.49
N ALA A 73 5.40 1.92 -2.76
CA ALA A 73 6.60 1.36 -3.37
C ALA A 73 7.23 0.25 -2.53
N ARG A 74 7.31 0.44 -1.21
CA ARG A 74 7.80 -0.61 -0.28
C ARG A 74 6.90 -1.84 -0.30
N ALA A 75 5.59 -1.64 -0.38
CA ALA A 75 4.63 -2.73 -0.51
C ALA A 75 4.81 -3.49 -1.85
N TYR A 76 5.06 -2.76 -2.94
CA TYR A 76 5.38 -3.34 -4.25
C TYR A 76 6.66 -4.17 -4.25
N ILE A 77 7.72 -3.71 -3.59
CA ILE A 77 8.96 -4.48 -3.40
C ILE A 77 8.66 -5.79 -2.66
N ALA A 78 7.84 -5.74 -1.60
CA ALA A 78 7.52 -6.91 -0.79
C ALA A 78 6.73 -8.00 -1.55
N VAL A 79 6.00 -7.62 -2.61
CA VAL A 79 5.30 -8.56 -3.51
C VAL A 79 6.05 -8.83 -4.81
N ASN A 80 7.34 -8.48 -4.86
CA ASN A 80 8.21 -8.66 -6.02
C ASN A 80 7.76 -7.93 -7.30
N ARG A 81 6.93 -6.89 -7.17
CA ARG A 81 6.46 -6.02 -8.27
C ARG A 81 7.38 -4.81 -8.41
N ARG A 82 8.61 -5.07 -8.82
CA ARG A 82 9.69 -4.09 -8.82
C ARG A 82 9.45 -2.88 -9.74
N GLU A 83 8.92 -3.11 -10.93
CA GLU A 83 8.65 -2.04 -11.90
C GLU A 83 7.62 -1.04 -11.36
N ASP A 84 6.57 -1.54 -10.71
CA ASP A 84 5.56 -0.72 -10.05
C ASP A 84 6.14 0.06 -8.88
N ALA A 85 7.06 -0.55 -8.10
CA ALA A 85 7.78 0.15 -7.04
C ALA A 85 8.62 1.31 -7.57
N ILE A 86 9.34 1.12 -8.68
CA ILE A 86 10.12 2.17 -9.35
C ILE A 86 9.21 3.32 -9.80
N ASN A 87 8.06 3.00 -10.41
CA ASN A 87 7.11 4.02 -10.85
C ASN A 87 6.53 4.82 -9.68
N ALA A 88 6.17 4.14 -8.58
CA ALA A 88 5.70 4.79 -7.37
C ALA A 88 6.78 5.70 -6.74
N LEU A 89 8.03 5.26 -6.67
CA LEU A 89 9.14 6.08 -6.16
C LEU A 89 9.43 7.28 -7.05
N LYS A 90 9.35 7.14 -8.37
CA LYS A 90 9.48 8.29 -9.28
C LYS A 90 8.46 9.37 -8.97
N GLN A 91 7.19 8.99 -8.74
CA GLN A 91 6.16 9.96 -8.33
C GLN A 91 6.49 10.59 -6.97
N SER A 92 6.92 9.80 -5.99
CA SER A 92 7.31 10.33 -4.66
C SER A 92 8.46 11.34 -4.74
N VAL A 93 9.48 11.06 -5.56
CA VAL A 93 10.63 11.96 -5.76
C VAL A 93 10.23 13.25 -6.49
N ILE A 94 9.34 13.16 -7.50
CA ILE A 94 8.78 14.35 -8.18
C ILE A 94 8.02 15.24 -7.19
N LEU A 95 7.37 14.65 -6.19
CA LEU A 95 6.60 15.35 -5.15
C LEU A 95 7.45 15.81 -3.96
N ASP A 96 8.77 15.94 -4.13
CA ASP A 96 9.70 16.51 -3.16
C ASP A 96 9.93 15.65 -1.90
N ASN A 97 9.95 14.31 -2.04
CA ASN A 97 10.53 13.42 -1.02
C ASN A 97 11.99 13.08 -1.34
N PRO A 98 12.98 13.88 -0.91
CA PRO A 98 14.39 13.65 -1.20
C PRO A 98 14.98 12.44 -0.47
N SER A 99 14.23 11.69 0.33
CA SER A 99 14.72 10.43 0.89
C SER A 99 14.50 9.24 -0.07
N ASP A 100 13.61 9.38 -1.06
CA ASP A 100 13.23 8.28 -1.94
C ASP A 100 14.13 8.12 -3.16
N TRP A 101 14.96 9.12 -3.49
CA TRP A 101 15.91 9.00 -4.60
C TRP A 101 16.93 7.86 -4.36
N GLN A 102 17.32 7.63 -3.11
CA GLN A 102 18.28 6.58 -2.75
C GLN A 102 17.69 5.19 -3.05
N LEU A 103 16.47 4.95 -2.60
CA LEU A 103 15.75 3.70 -2.85
C LEU A 103 15.46 3.51 -4.34
N LEU A 104 15.12 4.60 -5.06
CA LEU A 104 14.95 4.57 -6.50
C LEU A 104 16.23 4.19 -7.24
N VAL A 105 17.38 4.74 -6.84
CA VAL A 105 18.69 4.42 -7.40
C VAL A 105 19.07 2.97 -7.10
N GLU A 106 18.88 2.50 -5.86
CA GLU A 106 19.12 1.10 -5.48
C GLU A 106 18.31 0.13 -6.35
N LEU A 107 17.01 0.39 -6.50
CA LEU A 107 16.11 -0.41 -7.34
C LEU A 107 16.35 -0.24 -8.84
N THR A 108 17.09 0.75 -9.29
CA THR A 108 17.44 0.91 -10.72
C THR A 108 18.81 0.31 -11.02
N ASN A 109 19.76 0.38 -10.09
CA ASN A 109 21.13 -0.10 -10.22
C ASN A 109 21.28 -1.60 -9.99
N LEU A 110 20.40 -2.23 -9.22
CA LEU A 110 20.27 -3.69 -9.24
C LEU A 110 19.63 -4.08 -10.59
N GLN A 111 20.33 -4.01 -11.71
CA GLN A 111 19.78 -4.63 -12.93
C GLN A 111 19.59 -6.13 -12.67
N PRO A 112 18.60 -6.79 -13.30
CA PRO A 112 18.74 -8.22 -13.49
C PRO A 112 19.99 -8.41 -14.36
N ASP A 113 21.10 -8.80 -13.74
CA ASP A 113 22.23 -9.37 -14.46
C ASP A 113 21.70 -10.57 -15.26
N ALA A 114 21.64 -10.39 -16.59
CA ALA A 114 21.48 -11.39 -17.65
C ALA A 114 20.17 -12.21 -17.73
#